data_AF-A0A1Y5H7N8-F1
#
_entry.id   AF-A0A1Y5H7N8-F1
#
_cell.length_a   1.000
_cell.length_b   1.000
_cell.length_c   1.000
_cell.angle_alpha   90.00
_cell.angle_beta   90.00
_cell.angle_gamma   90.00
#
_symmetry.space_group_name_H-M   'P 1'
#
loop_
_entity.id
_entity.type
_entity.pdbx_description
1 polymer ?
#
loop_
_entity_poly.entity_id
_entity_poly.type
_entity_poly.pdbx_seq_one_letter_code
_entity_poly.pdbx_strand_id
1 'polypeptide(L)'
;MVTPGPVTAKAILINNEEIDLTPLYIDPVHDFGFYRYQPTQIKHLNPHEFKFSGSLPTVGQEIRIIGNDAGQKNSILDGTISRLDRDAPLYGKSSYNDFNVFYIQATMASSGASSGSPVLDNRGEVVALNAGSMAKSANAFYLPLDKIKIALKKLQNNQAIVRGTIQTTFKSTPYAELKRLGLSDQLARQYRTEYPELKGLLVIRSIIPQSNAAKLLAVGDILLAINQQTIAEFSSLESSLNEHLNQDIDVKVLRRGLELALSVKVSDLNDISPTSLLKFDGGTFHNLSYQQARHFNKPIKGVFVANSAGSFRQAGVPHEV
;
A
#
# COMPACT_ATOMS: atom_id res chain seq x y z
N MET A 1 9.27 10.59 -7.58
CA MET A 1 8.20 10.62 -6.57
C MET A 1 6.85 10.53 -7.28
N VAL A 2 5.96 9.68 -6.81
CA VAL A 2 4.56 9.66 -7.25
C VAL A 2 3.76 10.41 -6.18
N THR A 3 2.86 11.31 -6.57
CA THR A 3 2.06 12.10 -5.62
C THR A 3 0.61 12.18 -6.10
N PRO A 4 -0.37 12.25 -5.18
CA PRO A 4 -1.78 12.35 -5.54
C PRO A 4 -2.19 13.71 -6.13
N GLY A 5 -1.31 14.71 -6.11
CA GLY A 5 -1.55 16.03 -6.71
C GLY A 5 -1.13 16.12 -8.19
N PRO A 6 -1.50 17.21 -8.89
CA PRO A 6 -0.98 17.50 -10.23
C PRO A 6 0.54 17.45 -10.24
N VAL A 7 1.10 16.59 -11.08
CA VAL A 7 2.54 16.36 -11.15
C VAL A 7 3.04 16.61 -12.57
N THR A 8 4.10 17.40 -12.67
CA THR A 8 4.98 17.43 -13.83
C THR A 8 6.24 16.68 -13.44
N ALA A 9 6.55 15.60 -14.15
CA ALA A 9 7.66 14.74 -13.83
C ALA A 9 8.60 14.60 -15.04
N LYS A 10 9.89 14.50 -14.74
CA LYS A 10 10.94 14.20 -15.71
C LYS A 10 11.77 13.03 -15.18
N ALA A 11 12.27 12.19 -16.08
CA ALA A 11 13.34 11.26 -15.76
C ALA A 11 14.67 11.83 -16.26
N ILE A 12 15.69 11.77 -15.42
CA ILE A 12 17.08 12.03 -15.79
C ILE A 12 17.75 10.67 -15.97
N LEU A 13 18.11 10.34 -17.20
CA LEU A 13 18.76 9.07 -17.55
C LEU A 13 20.23 9.08 -17.13
N ILE A 14 20.87 7.89 -17.15
CA ILE A 14 22.27 7.72 -16.73
C ILE A 14 23.24 8.64 -17.51
N ASN A 15 22.95 8.89 -18.78
CA ASN A 15 23.71 9.76 -19.68
C ASN A 15 23.31 11.25 -19.58
N ASN A 16 22.51 11.65 -18.58
CA ASN A 16 21.92 12.98 -18.39
C ASN A 16 20.86 13.40 -19.41
N GLU A 17 20.37 12.52 -20.29
CA GLU A 17 19.19 12.87 -21.08
C GLU A 17 17.98 13.05 -20.17
N GLU A 18 17.24 14.13 -20.39
CA GLU A 18 15.96 14.38 -19.72
C GLU A 18 14.82 13.96 -20.64
N ILE A 19 13.88 13.19 -20.11
CA ILE A 19 12.64 12.84 -20.80
C ILE A 19 11.43 13.21 -19.96
N ASP A 20 10.35 13.59 -20.63
CA ASP A 20 9.11 13.95 -19.98
C ASP A 20 8.34 12.70 -19.58
N LEU A 21 7.77 12.72 -18.37
CA LEU A 21 6.95 11.65 -17.84
C LEU A 21 5.50 12.09 -17.72
N THR A 22 4.60 11.26 -18.24
CA THR A 22 3.15 11.40 -18.06
C THR A 22 2.70 10.46 -16.94
N PRO A 23 2.09 10.94 -15.83
CA PRO A 23 1.52 10.06 -14.82
C PRO A 23 0.37 9.26 -15.42
N LEU A 24 0.36 7.94 -15.22
CA LEU A 24 -0.73 7.05 -15.65
C LEU A 24 -1.62 6.62 -14.50
N TYR A 25 -1.01 6.30 -13.35
CA TYR A 25 -1.71 5.73 -12.21
C TYR A 25 -0.91 5.98 -10.93
N ILE A 26 -1.65 6.21 -9.84
CA ILE A 26 -1.15 6.17 -8.47
C ILE A 26 -2.10 5.27 -7.70
N ASP A 27 -1.57 4.34 -6.93
CA ASP A 27 -2.43 3.54 -6.06
C ASP A 27 -2.94 4.40 -4.89
N PRO A 28 -4.24 4.38 -4.57
CA PRO A 28 -4.80 5.23 -3.52
C PRO A 28 -4.38 4.81 -2.09
N VAL A 29 -3.81 3.62 -1.93
CA VAL A 29 -3.47 3.05 -0.61
C VAL A 29 -2.01 2.64 -0.51
N HIS A 30 -1.42 2.13 -1.59
CA HIS A 30 -0.07 1.57 -1.59
C HIS A 30 0.94 2.51 -2.24
N ASP A 31 2.17 2.54 -1.74
CA ASP A 31 3.19 3.49 -2.21
C ASP A 31 3.82 3.09 -3.57
N PHE A 32 3.00 3.05 -4.63
CA PHE A 32 3.46 2.86 -6.00
C PHE A 32 2.59 3.60 -7.03
N GLY A 33 3.17 3.81 -8.22
CA GLY A 33 2.47 4.36 -9.37
C GLY A 33 3.24 4.13 -10.66
N PHE A 34 2.64 4.52 -11.77
CA PHE A 34 3.20 4.35 -13.11
C PHE A 34 3.30 5.69 -13.84
N TYR A 35 4.44 5.89 -14.49
CA TYR A 35 4.65 6.93 -15.47
C TYR A 35 4.81 6.30 -16.86
N ARG A 36 4.42 7.06 -17.88
CA ARG A 36 4.67 6.77 -19.30
C ARG A 36 5.63 7.80 -19.87
N TYR A 37 6.53 7.35 -20.73
CA TYR A 37 7.37 8.22 -21.53
C TYR A 37 7.26 7.83 -23.01
N GLN A 38 7.72 8.70 -23.90
CA GLN A 38 7.81 8.42 -25.33
C GLN A 38 9.23 7.93 -25.65
N PRO A 39 9.43 6.69 -26.14
CA PRO A 39 10.77 6.16 -26.43
C PRO A 39 11.59 7.03 -27.38
N THR A 40 10.92 7.74 -28.29
CA THR A 40 11.54 8.67 -29.26
C THR A 40 12.21 9.89 -28.62
N GLN A 41 11.95 10.19 -27.34
CA GLN A 41 12.64 11.24 -26.60
C GLN A 41 14.06 10.84 -26.18
N ILE A 42 14.37 9.54 -26.17
CA ILE A 42 15.70 9.02 -25.84
C ILE A 42 16.52 8.94 -27.13
N LYS A 43 17.59 9.72 -27.22
CA LYS A 43 18.38 9.84 -28.47
C LYS A 43 19.68 9.07 -28.41
N HIS A 44 20.26 8.91 -27.23
CA HIS A 44 21.64 8.44 -27.08
C HIS A 44 21.78 7.24 -26.15
N LEU A 45 20.66 6.62 -25.75
CA LEU A 45 20.64 5.46 -24.87
C LEU A 45 19.60 4.44 -25.34
N ASN A 46 19.91 3.16 -25.15
CA ASN A 46 18.89 2.11 -25.17
C ASN A 46 18.59 1.69 -23.73
N PRO A 47 17.40 1.99 -23.17
CA PRO A 47 17.04 1.60 -21.82
C PRO A 47 17.05 0.09 -21.64
N HIS A 48 17.49 -0.36 -20.47
CA HIS A 48 17.32 -1.76 -20.07
C HIS A 48 15.95 -1.96 -19.43
N GLU A 49 15.17 -2.91 -19.94
CA GLU A 49 13.93 -3.36 -19.32
C GLU A 49 14.21 -4.49 -18.33
N PHE A 50 13.97 -4.23 -17.04
CA PHE A 50 14.04 -5.28 -16.03
C PHE A 50 12.82 -6.20 -16.11
N LYS A 51 13.06 -7.51 -16.00
CA LYS A 51 11.99 -8.51 -15.93
C LYS A 51 11.56 -8.71 -14.48
N PHE A 52 10.27 -8.86 -14.25
CA PHE A 52 9.81 -9.33 -12.95
C PHE A 52 10.18 -10.80 -12.76
N SER A 53 10.57 -11.16 -11.54
CA SER A 53 10.81 -12.57 -11.22
C SER A 53 9.52 -13.37 -11.27
N GLY A 54 9.62 -14.58 -11.82
CA GLY A 54 8.55 -15.58 -11.80
C GLY A 54 8.41 -16.28 -10.45
N SER A 55 9.37 -16.12 -9.55
CA SER A 55 9.39 -16.72 -8.21
C SER A 55 9.02 -15.70 -7.14
N LEU A 56 8.36 -16.14 -6.08
CA LEU A 56 8.12 -15.32 -4.90
C LEU A 56 9.43 -15.10 -4.13
N PRO A 57 9.61 -13.93 -3.48
CA PRO A 57 10.77 -13.67 -2.65
C PRO A 57 10.80 -14.59 -1.43
N THR A 58 12.00 -15.00 -1.01
CA THR A 58 12.19 -15.92 0.15
C THR A 58 13.13 -15.34 1.20
N VAL A 59 12.96 -15.74 2.46
CA VAL A 59 13.89 -15.37 3.53
C VAL A 59 15.24 -16.02 3.27
N GLY A 60 16.32 -15.26 3.43
CA GLY A 60 17.69 -15.66 3.11
C GLY A 60 18.10 -15.37 1.66
N GLN A 61 17.18 -14.90 0.81
CA GLN A 61 17.50 -14.51 -0.56
C GLN A 61 18.40 -13.28 -0.60
N GLU A 62 19.53 -13.40 -1.30
CA GLU A 62 20.39 -12.27 -1.63
C GLU A 62 19.74 -11.37 -2.68
N ILE A 63 19.87 -10.07 -2.47
CA ILE A 63 19.27 -9.05 -3.31
C ILE A 63 20.24 -7.90 -3.56
N ARG A 64 20.05 -7.21 -4.69
CA ARG A 64 20.74 -5.95 -5.00
C ARG A 64 19.73 -4.84 -5.31
N ILE A 65 20.04 -3.62 -4.90
CA ILE A 65 19.27 -2.43 -5.26
C ILE A 65 20.15 -1.54 -6.13
N ILE A 66 19.60 -1.08 -7.25
CA ILE A 66 20.24 -0.09 -8.11
C ILE A 66 19.50 1.22 -7.95
N GLY A 67 20.14 2.23 -7.34
CA GLY A 67 19.50 3.50 -6.98
C GLY A 67 20.39 4.72 -7.08
N ASN A 68 19.77 5.89 -6.98
CA ASN A 68 20.44 7.19 -7.03
C ASN A 68 20.63 7.75 -5.61
N ASP A 69 21.79 7.52 -5.01
CA ASP A 69 22.04 7.95 -3.64
C ASP A 69 22.48 9.42 -3.58
N ALA A 70 21.58 10.30 -3.15
CA ALA A 70 21.86 11.72 -2.88
C ALA A 70 22.58 12.48 -4.03
N GLY A 71 22.32 12.11 -5.29
CA GLY A 71 22.94 12.72 -6.48
C GLY A 71 24.24 12.06 -6.93
N GLN A 72 24.76 11.09 -6.18
CA GLN A 72 25.75 10.15 -6.68
C GLN A 72 25.03 9.10 -7.52
N LYS A 73 25.17 9.23 -8.85
CA LYS A 73 24.56 8.31 -9.81
C LYS A 73 25.01 6.86 -9.55
N ASN A 74 24.06 5.94 -9.58
CA ASN A 74 24.26 4.48 -9.64
C ASN A 74 24.99 3.86 -8.43
N SER A 75 24.40 3.99 -7.24
CA SER A 75 24.79 3.17 -6.10
C SER A 75 24.18 1.77 -6.23
N ILE A 76 25.02 0.74 -6.09
CA ILE A 76 24.59 -0.66 -5.98
C ILE A 76 24.70 -1.05 -4.52
N LEU A 77 23.56 -1.39 -3.92
CA LEU A 77 23.47 -1.77 -2.52
C LEU A 77 23.11 -3.24 -2.39
N ASP A 78 23.87 -3.96 -1.57
CA ASP A 78 23.66 -5.38 -1.30
C ASP A 78 22.83 -5.57 -0.03
N GLY A 79 22.00 -6.61 -0.04
CA GLY A 79 21.21 -6.99 1.12
C GLY A 79 20.71 -8.44 1.07
N THR A 80 20.10 -8.85 2.18
CA THR A 80 19.49 -10.19 2.29
C THR A 80 18.10 -10.06 2.90
N ILE A 81 17.11 -10.68 2.27
CA ILE A 81 15.74 -10.69 2.77
C ILE A 81 15.71 -11.40 4.12
N SER A 82 15.24 -10.70 5.14
CA SER A 82 15.14 -11.20 6.52
C SER A 82 13.71 -11.50 6.94
N ARG A 83 12.71 -10.93 6.27
CA ARG A 83 11.29 -11.13 6.60
C ARG A 83 10.37 -10.82 5.41
N LEU A 84 9.22 -11.51 5.32
CA LEU A 84 8.20 -11.30 4.28
C LEU A 84 6.85 -10.78 4.83
N ASP A 85 6.61 -10.95 6.12
CA ASP A 85 5.36 -10.66 6.83
C ASP A 85 5.49 -9.43 7.75
N ARG A 86 6.25 -8.41 7.32
CA ARG A 86 6.41 -7.18 8.11
C ARG A 86 5.19 -6.28 7.94
N ASP A 87 4.77 -5.61 9.00
CA ASP A 87 3.82 -4.49 8.88
C ASP A 87 4.40 -3.35 8.00
N ALA A 88 3.50 -2.63 7.34
CA ALA A 88 3.83 -1.43 6.59
C ALA A 88 4.56 -0.37 7.46
N PRO A 89 5.52 0.37 6.89
CA PRO A 89 6.23 1.43 7.60
C PRO A 89 5.27 2.54 8.05
N LEU A 90 5.54 3.11 9.23
CA LEU A 90 4.79 4.23 9.81
C LEU A 90 5.65 5.50 9.74
N TYR A 91 5.29 6.42 8.86
CA TYR A 91 5.95 7.71 8.63
C TYR A 91 5.44 8.84 9.52
N GLY A 92 4.36 8.61 10.27
CA GLY A 92 3.81 9.55 11.23
C GLY A 92 2.31 9.75 11.09
N LYS A 93 1.75 10.57 11.97
CA LYS A 93 0.38 11.09 11.79
C LYS A 93 0.41 12.17 10.71
N SER A 94 -0.67 12.30 9.96
CA SER A 94 -0.81 13.23 8.82
C SER A 94 0.04 12.92 7.57
N SER A 95 1.03 12.04 7.64
CA SER A 95 1.77 11.56 6.46
C SER A 95 0.96 10.55 5.63
N TYR A 96 1.49 10.10 4.50
CA TYR A 96 0.98 8.89 3.87
C TYR A 96 1.49 7.64 4.62
N ASN A 97 0.65 6.61 4.77
CA ASN A 97 1.06 5.33 5.35
C ASN A 97 0.28 4.19 4.67
N ASP A 98 0.98 3.20 4.14
CA ASP A 98 0.38 1.97 3.63
C ASP A 98 -0.39 1.22 4.73
N PHE A 99 -1.36 0.41 4.31
CA PHE A 99 -2.11 -0.49 5.18
C PHE A 99 -2.67 -1.66 4.38
N ASN A 100 -3.11 -2.71 5.08
CA ASN A 100 -3.62 -3.94 4.47
C ASN A 100 -2.62 -4.54 3.46
N VAL A 101 -1.34 -4.54 3.81
CA VAL A 101 -0.25 -5.10 3.02
C VAL A 101 0.89 -5.51 3.93
N PHE A 102 1.55 -6.61 3.59
CA PHE A 102 2.83 -6.94 4.18
C PHE A 102 3.96 -6.34 3.36
N TYR A 103 4.97 -5.85 4.05
CA TYR A 103 6.23 -5.44 3.47
C TYR A 103 7.27 -6.53 3.61
N ILE A 104 8.17 -6.57 2.65
CA ILE A 104 9.38 -7.37 2.70
C ILE A 104 10.42 -6.54 3.45
N GLN A 105 11.11 -7.17 4.39
CA GLN A 105 12.24 -6.59 5.10
C GLN A 105 13.53 -7.25 4.64
N ALA A 106 14.56 -6.43 4.46
CA ALA A 106 15.92 -6.93 4.31
C ALA A 106 16.89 -6.18 5.21
N THR A 107 17.99 -6.84 5.51
CA THR A 107 19.16 -6.21 6.11
C THR A 107 20.04 -5.66 5.00
N MET A 108 20.43 -4.39 5.08
CA MET A 108 21.27 -3.71 4.09
C MET A 108 22.58 -3.21 4.70
N ALA A 109 23.65 -3.20 3.90
CA ALA A 109 24.97 -2.74 4.33
C ALA A 109 25.06 -1.22 4.55
N SER A 110 24.23 -0.43 3.88
CA SER A 110 24.20 1.04 4.02
C SER A 110 22.81 1.62 3.77
N SER A 111 22.61 2.85 4.24
CA SER A 111 21.42 3.65 4.00
C SER A 111 21.67 4.63 2.85
N GLY A 112 20.72 4.75 1.91
CA GLY A 112 20.80 5.72 0.82
C GLY A 112 19.46 5.93 0.12
N ALA A 113 19.31 7.08 -0.55
CA ALA A 113 18.08 7.45 -1.25
C ALA A 113 17.88 6.55 -2.48
N SER A 114 16.85 5.70 -2.49
CA SER A 114 16.56 4.80 -3.62
C SER A 114 15.09 4.41 -3.71
N SER A 115 14.18 5.23 -3.17
CA SER A 115 12.74 4.98 -3.24
C SER A 115 12.29 4.87 -4.70
N GLY A 116 11.54 3.82 -5.01
CA GLY A 116 11.13 3.45 -6.36
C GLY A 116 12.14 2.61 -7.14
N SER A 117 13.33 2.32 -6.60
CA SER A 117 14.30 1.44 -7.25
C SER A 117 13.83 -0.02 -7.28
N PRO A 118 14.18 -0.78 -8.33
CA PRO A 118 13.95 -2.22 -8.35
C PRO A 118 14.86 -2.92 -7.34
N VAL A 119 14.30 -3.91 -6.64
CA VAL A 119 15.06 -4.88 -5.84
C VAL A 119 15.26 -6.12 -6.70
N LEU A 120 16.51 -6.47 -6.99
CA LEU A 120 16.90 -7.51 -7.95
C LEU A 120 17.39 -8.76 -7.23
N ASP A 121 17.06 -9.93 -7.77
CA ASP A 121 17.70 -11.19 -7.40
C ASP A 121 19.06 -11.40 -8.11
N ASN A 122 19.70 -12.54 -7.87
CA ASN A 122 20.98 -12.90 -8.47
C ASN A 122 20.93 -13.12 -10.00
N ARG A 123 19.73 -13.19 -10.60
CA ARG A 123 19.52 -13.26 -12.05
C ARG A 123 19.23 -11.89 -12.67
N GLY A 124 19.18 -10.84 -11.85
CA GLY A 124 18.79 -9.50 -12.29
C GLY A 124 17.28 -9.35 -12.50
N GLU A 125 16.46 -10.23 -11.93
CA GLU A 125 15.00 -10.14 -11.99
C GLU A 125 14.46 -9.36 -10.79
N VAL A 126 13.44 -8.52 -11.01
CA VAL A 126 12.83 -7.71 -9.96
C VAL A 126 11.98 -8.60 -9.06
N VAL A 127 12.25 -8.59 -7.75
CA VAL A 127 11.50 -9.34 -6.73
C VAL A 127 10.66 -8.46 -5.81
N ALA A 128 10.98 -7.17 -5.70
CA ALA A 128 10.24 -6.19 -4.91
C ALA A 128 10.51 -4.76 -5.42
N LEU A 129 9.72 -3.79 -4.95
CA LEU A 129 9.93 -2.37 -5.19
C LEU A 129 10.44 -1.71 -3.90
N ASN A 130 11.52 -0.93 -3.99
CA ASN A 130 12.06 -0.26 -2.82
C ASN A 130 11.16 0.89 -2.35
N ALA A 131 10.66 0.84 -1.11
CA ALA A 131 9.85 1.91 -0.53
C ALA A 131 10.67 2.83 0.39
N GLY A 132 11.77 2.35 0.95
CA GLY A 132 12.68 3.14 1.78
C GLY A 132 13.37 2.34 2.86
N SER A 133 14.04 3.04 3.77
CA SER A 133 14.79 2.45 4.88
C SER A 133 14.58 3.23 6.18
N MET A 134 14.80 2.57 7.32
CA MET A 134 14.79 3.24 8.62
C MET A 134 16.18 3.84 8.89
N ALA A 135 16.28 5.17 9.00
CA ALA A 135 17.57 5.86 9.21
C ALA A 135 18.37 5.40 10.46
N LYS A 136 17.71 4.77 11.45
CA LYS A 136 18.34 4.30 12.71
C LYS A 136 18.54 2.79 12.78
N SER A 137 18.27 2.04 11.72
CA SER A 137 18.47 0.59 11.68
C SER A 137 18.90 0.13 10.29
N ALA A 138 19.68 -0.94 10.19
CA ALA A 138 20.05 -1.56 8.91
C ALA A 138 18.87 -2.25 8.18
N ASN A 139 17.62 -1.91 8.51
CA ASN A 139 16.42 -2.49 7.90
C ASN A 139 15.90 -1.62 6.76
N ALA A 140 15.71 -2.25 5.61
CA ALA A 140 15.01 -1.68 4.47
C ALA A 140 13.64 -2.33 4.28
N PHE A 141 12.73 -1.60 3.63
CA PHE A 141 11.35 -2.00 3.39
C PHE A 141 11.04 -1.99 1.90
N TYR A 142 10.54 -3.12 1.43
CA TYR A 142 10.18 -3.28 0.02
C TYR A 142 8.72 -3.70 -0.11
N LEU A 143 8.06 -3.08 -1.07
CA LEU A 143 6.70 -3.40 -1.44
C LEU A 143 6.69 -4.64 -2.35
N PRO A 144 5.87 -5.67 -2.05
CA PRO A 144 5.70 -6.82 -2.94
C PRO A 144 5.17 -6.44 -4.32
N LEU A 145 5.52 -7.24 -5.33
CA LEU A 145 5.20 -6.94 -6.72
C LEU A 145 3.78 -7.32 -7.15
N ASP A 146 3.03 -8.08 -6.35
CA ASP A 146 1.75 -8.67 -6.78
C ASP A 146 0.78 -7.61 -7.32
N LYS A 147 0.61 -6.53 -6.56
CA LYS A 147 -0.28 -5.40 -6.91
C LYS A 147 0.25 -4.61 -8.11
N ILE A 148 1.57 -4.43 -8.17
CA ILE A 148 2.26 -3.74 -9.27
C ILE A 148 2.07 -4.51 -10.58
N LYS A 149 2.27 -5.82 -10.58
CA LYS A 149 2.09 -6.70 -11.75
C LYS A 149 0.66 -6.65 -12.27
N ILE A 150 -0.32 -6.74 -11.38
CA ILE A 150 -1.75 -6.67 -11.74
C ILE A 150 -2.08 -5.32 -12.37
N ALA A 151 -1.68 -4.22 -11.72
CA ALA A 151 -1.94 -2.87 -12.21
C ALA A 151 -1.25 -2.59 -13.55
N LEU A 152 0.01 -2.99 -13.71
CA LEU A 152 0.74 -2.84 -14.97
C LEU A 152 0.05 -3.60 -16.11
N LYS A 153 -0.35 -4.86 -15.88
CA LYS A 153 -1.04 -5.68 -16.88
C LYS A 153 -2.36 -5.01 -17.31
N LYS A 154 -3.11 -4.45 -16.36
CA LYS A 154 -4.34 -3.69 -16.69
C LYS A 154 -4.04 -2.46 -17.53
N LEU A 155 -3.02 -1.67 -17.18
CA LEU A 155 -2.61 -0.50 -17.97
C LEU A 155 -2.19 -0.88 -19.40
N GLN A 156 -1.38 -1.93 -19.55
CA GLN A 156 -0.94 -2.43 -20.86
C GLN A 156 -2.13 -2.89 -21.74
N ASN A 157 -3.19 -3.40 -21.12
CA ASN A 157 -4.40 -3.84 -21.80
C ASN A 157 -5.47 -2.72 -21.93
N ASN A 158 -5.16 -1.47 -21.56
CA ASN A 158 -6.13 -0.36 -21.50
C ASN A 158 -7.37 -0.66 -20.64
N GLN A 159 -7.19 -1.42 -19.56
CA GLN A 159 -8.24 -1.77 -18.61
C GLN A 159 -8.21 -0.86 -17.38
N ALA A 160 -9.38 -0.54 -16.85
CA ALA A 160 -9.49 0.22 -15.60
C ALA A 160 -8.91 -0.58 -14.41
N ILE A 161 -8.12 0.10 -13.57
CA ILE A 161 -7.64 -0.44 -12.30
C ILE A 161 -8.69 -0.13 -11.23
N VAL A 162 -9.46 -1.14 -10.85
CA VAL A 162 -10.45 -1.07 -9.77
C VAL A 162 -9.79 -1.28 -8.41
N ARG A 163 -10.31 -0.60 -7.38
CA ARG A 163 -9.80 -0.62 -6.01
C ARG A 163 -10.98 -0.67 -5.02
N GLY A 164 -11.35 -1.86 -4.55
CA GLY A 164 -12.45 -2.05 -3.61
C GLY A 164 -12.05 -1.80 -2.15
N THR A 165 -13.01 -1.37 -1.34
CA THR A 165 -12.83 -1.24 0.10
C THR A 165 -14.13 -1.42 0.88
N ILE A 166 -14.02 -1.96 2.09
CA ILE A 166 -15.07 -1.88 3.12
C ILE A 166 -14.73 -0.84 4.20
N GLN A 167 -13.75 0.04 3.92
CA GLN A 167 -13.31 1.13 4.80
C GLN A 167 -12.78 0.67 6.17
N THR A 168 -12.08 -0.46 6.18
CA THR A 168 -11.41 -1.02 7.36
C THR A 168 -9.91 -1.14 7.13
N THR A 169 -9.17 -1.12 8.24
CA THR A 169 -7.80 -1.63 8.25
C THR A 169 -7.72 -2.90 9.08
N PHE A 170 -6.90 -3.82 8.62
CA PHE A 170 -6.63 -5.09 9.26
C PHE A 170 -5.17 -5.13 9.70
N LYS A 171 -4.90 -5.93 10.73
CA LYS A 171 -3.56 -6.31 11.14
C LYS A 171 -3.46 -7.83 11.17
N SER A 172 -2.32 -8.38 10.78
CA SER A 172 -2.05 -9.79 11.04
C SER A 172 -1.76 -9.99 12.53
N THR A 173 -2.56 -10.81 13.19
CA THR A 173 -2.45 -11.06 14.62
C THR A 173 -2.04 -12.52 14.85
N PRO A 174 -0.94 -12.79 15.57
CA PRO A 174 -0.46 -14.15 15.79
C PRO A 174 -1.48 -15.05 16.49
N TYR A 175 -1.49 -16.35 16.16
CA TYR A 175 -2.43 -17.32 16.76
C TYR A 175 -2.45 -17.31 18.29
N ALA A 176 -1.30 -17.05 18.94
CA ALA A 176 -1.21 -16.97 20.39
C ALA A 176 -2.08 -15.83 20.98
N GLU A 177 -2.19 -14.71 20.26
CA GLU A 177 -3.03 -13.58 20.65
C GLU A 177 -4.50 -13.79 20.27
N LEU A 178 -4.76 -14.45 19.13
CA LEU A 178 -6.14 -14.71 18.65
C LEU A 178 -6.97 -15.54 19.63
N LYS A 179 -6.34 -16.39 20.44
CA LYS A 179 -7.01 -17.11 21.53
C LYS A 179 -7.74 -16.16 22.49
N ARG A 180 -7.15 -15.00 22.78
CA ARG A 180 -7.74 -13.96 23.65
C ARG A 180 -8.94 -13.27 23.00
N LEU A 181 -9.07 -13.35 21.68
CA LEU A 181 -10.19 -12.84 20.89
C LEU A 181 -11.28 -13.90 20.65
N GLY A 182 -11.10 -15.12 21.17
CA GLY A 182 -12.05 -16.21 21.10
C GLY A 182 -11.79 -17.22 19.98
N LEU A 183 -10.62 -17.18 19.32
CA LEU A 183 -10.26 -18.22 18.35
C LEU A 183 -10.06 -19.57 19.05
N SER A 184 -10.87 -20.57 18.69
CA SER A 184 -10.76 -21.92 19.22
C SER A 184 -9.55 -22.67 18.66
N ASP A 185 -9.05 -23.67 19.39
CA ASP A 185 -7.95 -24.51 18.91
C ASP A 185 -8.32 -25.29 17.63
N GLN A 186 -9.59 -25.67 17.47
CA GLN A 186 -10.07 -26.34 16.27
C GLN A 186 -9.99 -25.43 15.04
N LEU A 187 -10.49 -24.19 15.15
CA LEU A 187 -10.45 -23.24 14.06
C LEU A 187 -9.01 -22.81 13.75
N ALA A 188 -8.18 -22.59 14.79
CA ALA A 188 -6.75 -22.33 14.60
C ALA A 188 -6.03 -23.46 13.87
N ARG A 189 -6.34 -24.73 14.16
CA ARG A 189 -5.77 -25.88 13.43
C ARG A 189 -6.21 -25.90 11.98
N GLN A 190 -7.49 -25.64 11.69
CA GLN A 190 -7.98 -25.56 10.31
C GLN A 190 -7.17 -24.57 9.47
N TYR A 191 -7.02 -23.33 9.95
CA TYR A 191 -6.28 -22.30 9.22
C TYR A 191 -4.78 -22.59 9.14
N ARG A 192 -4.19 -23.25 10.13
CA ARG A 192 -2.78 -23.69 10.05
C ARG A 192 -2.58 -24.80 9.02
N THR A 193 -3.56 -25.65 8.80
CA THR A 193 -3.51 -26.68 7.77
C THR A 193 -3.67 -26.09 6.38
N GLU A 194 -4.61 -25.14 6.23
CA GLU A 194 -4.87 -24.47 4.94
C GLU A 194 -3.77 -23.46 4.57
N TYR A 195 -3.20 -22.78 5.57
CA TYR A 195 -2.15 -21.77 5.41
C TYR A 195 -0.95 -22.05 6.34
N PRO A 196 -0.12 -23.07 6.03
CA PRO A 196 0.98 -23.50 6.91
C PRO A 196 2.05 -22.43 7.14
N GLU A 197 2.25 -21.53 6.18
CA GLU A 197 3.23 -20.44 6.24
C GLU A 197 2.76 -19.27 7.13
N LEU A 198 1.45 -19.15 7.37
CA LEU A 198 0.89 -18.05 8.14
C LEU A 198 0.99 -18.31 9.64
N LYS A 199 1.40 -17.28 10.38
CA LYS A 199 1.58 -17.32 11.84
C LYS A 199 0.39 -16.72 12.60
N GLY A 200 -0.65 -16.30 11.89
CA GLY A 200 -1.79 -15.58 12.42
C GLY A 200 -2.88 -15.37 11.38
N LEU A 201 -3.89 -14.58 11.76
CA LEU A 201 -5.04 -14.22 10.92
C LEU A 201 -5.26 -12.71 10.94
N LEU A 202 -6.03 -12.22 9.98
CA LEU A 202 -6.36 -10.80 9.85
C LEU A 202 -7.41 -10.40 10.89
N VAL A 203 -7.12 -9.34 11.64
CA VAL A 203 -8.03 -8.78 12.66
C VAL A 203 -8.31 -7.33 12.33
N ILE A 204 -9.56 -6.92 12.41
CA ILE A 204 -9.95 -5.51 12.19
C ILE A 204 -9.27 -4.65 13.25
N ARG A 205 -8.38 -3.77 12.80
CA ARG A 205 -7.64 -2.80 13.61
C ARG A 205 -8.40 -1.48 13.73
N SER A 206 -9.01 -1.01 12.65
CA SER A 206 -9.82 0.20 12.64
C SER A 206 -10.90 0.15 11.57
N ILE A 207 -11.95 0.94 11.78
CA ILE A 207 -13.07 1.11 10.84
C ILE A 207 -13.34 2.60 10.73
N ILE A 208 -13.52 3.11 9.51
CA ILE A 208 -13.90 4.51 9.31
C ILE A 208 -15.29 4.76 9.90
N PRO A 209 -15.46 5.76 10.78
CA PRO A 209 -16.77 6.10 11.33
C PRO A 209 -17.81 6.41 10.24
N GLN A 210 -19.07 6.06 10.50
CA GLN A 210 -20.22 6.23 9.58
C GLN A 210 -20.13 5.45 8.25
N SER A 211 -19.10 4.63 8.03
CA SER A 211 -19.06 3.68 6.91
C SER A 211 -20.14 2.60 7.03
N ASN A 212 -20.38 1.86 5.95
CA ASN A 212 -21.26 0.68 5.98
C ASN A 212 -20.71 -0.37 6.97
N ALA A 213 -19.40 -0.65 6.92
CA ALA A 213 -18.73 -1.56 7.86
C ALA A 213 -18.88 -1.14 9.32
N ALA A 214 -18.86 0.16 9.65
CA ALA A 214 -18.98 0.63 11.04
C ALA A 214 -20.32 0.29 11.70
N LYS A 215 -21.36 -0.05 10.91
CA LYS A 215 -22.67 -0.46 11.42
C LYS A 215 -22.76 -1.96 11.72
N LEU A 216 -21.85 -2.76 11.16
CA LEU A 216 -21.96 -4.22 11.09
C LEU A 216 -20.76 -4.92 11.75
N LEU A 217 -19.57 -4.42 11.47
CA LEU A 217 -18.28 -4.92 11.91
C LEU A 217 -17.79 -4.18 13.16
N ALA A 218 -16.86 -4.81 13.89
CA ALA A 218 -16.26 -4.26 15.09
C ALA A 218 -14.74 -4.42 15.08
N VAL A 219 -14.04 -3.47 15.74
CA VAL A 219 -12.61 -3.62 16.00
C VAL A 219 -12.38 -4.85 16.87
N GLY A 220 -11.41 -5.68 16.48
CA GLY A 220 -11.12 -6.96 17.12
C GLY A 220 -11.81 -8.16 16.49
N ASP A 221 -12.72 -7.97 15.52
CA ASP A 221 -13.24 -9.07 14.71
C ASP A 221 -12.10 -9.74 13.93
N ILE A 222 -12.03 -11.07 14.01
CA ILE A 222 -11.11 -11.89 13.21
C ILE A 222 -11.80 -12.17 11.88
N LEU A 223 -11.20 -11.78 10.77
CA LEU A 223 -11.70 -12.12 9.44
C LEU A 223 -11.48 -13.62 9.19
N LEU A 224 -12.54 -14.29 8.75
CA LEU A 224 -12.50 -15.71 8.42
C LEU A 224 -12.66 -15.91 6.90
N ALA A 225 -13.73 -15.38 6.33
CA ALA A 225 -14.05 -15.58 4.92
C ALA A 225 -14.76 -14.37 4.32
N ILE A 226 -14.68 -14.26 3.01
CA ILE A 226 -15.54 -13.39 2.20
C ILE A 226 -16.26 -14.28 1.19
N ASN A 227 -17.58 -14.20 1.15
CA ASN A 227 -18.46 -15.12 0.44
C ASN A 227 -18.11 -16.57 0.84
N GLN A 228 -17.76 -17.43 -0.12
CA GLN A 228 -17.41 -18.82 0.13
C GLN A 228 -15.89 -19.05 0.21
N GLN A 229 -15.08 -17.99 0.14
CA GLN A 229 -13.62 -18.09 0.11
C GLN A 229 -13.01 -17.74 1.47
N THR A 230 -12.18 -18.63 2.02
CA THR A 230 -11.36 -18.34 3.20
C THR A 230 -10.38 -17.20 2.91
N ILE A 231 -10.27 -16.24 3.83
CA ILE A 231 -9.39 -15.06 3.68
C ILE A 231 -8.47 -14.96 4.90
N ALA A 232 -7.19 -15.30 4.71
CA ALA A 232 -6.14 -15.17 5.72
C ALA A 232 -5.02 -14.20 5.34
N GLU A 233 -4.97 -13.76 4.07
CA GLU A 233 -3.90 -12.93 3.53
C GLU A 233 -4.43 -11.60 3.00
N PHE A 234 -3.57 -10.58 3.00
CA PHE A 234 -3.94 -9.27 2.46
C PHE A 234 -4.16 -9.29 0.95
N SER A 235 -3.45 -10.15 0.22
CA SER A 235 -3.61 -10.33 -1.23
C SER A 235 -4.98 -10.88 -1.57
N SER A 236 -5.43 -11.94 -0.88
CA SER A 236 -6.75 -12.53 -1.09
C SER A 236 -7.87 -11.60 -0.65
N LEU A 237 -7.70 -10.88 0.46
CA LEU A 237 -8.61 -9.81 0.87
C LEU A 237 -8.76 -8.74 -0.23
N GLU A 238 -7.65 -8.20 -0.74
CA GLU A 238 -7.70 -7.15 -1.76
C GLU A 238 -8.34 -7.64 -3.06
N SER A 239 -7.97 -8.82 -3.55
CA SER A 239 -8.56 -9.40 -4.76
C SER A 239 -10.07 -9.59 -4.61
N SER A 240 -10.51 -10.17 -3.49
CA SER A 240 -11.93 -10.38 -3.22
C SER A 240 -12.73 -9.07 -3.21
N LEU A 241 -12.19 -8.01 -2.58
CA LEU A 241 -12.82 -6.70 -2.58
C LEU A 241 -12.84 -6.05 -3.97
N ASN A 242 -11.76 -6.18 -4.75
CA ASN A 242 -11.68 -5.62 -6.10
C ASN A 242 -12.66 -6.28 -7.08
N GLU A 243 -12.92 -7.58 -6.93
CA GLU A 243 -13.85 -8.35 -7.77
C GLU A 243 -15.33 -7.99 -7.52
N HIS A 244 -15.66 -7.58 -6.29
CA HIS A 244 -17.02 -7.31 -5.85
C HIS A 244 -17.30 -5.81 -5.67
N LEU A 245 -16.63 -4.96 -6.45
CA LEU A 245 -16.80 -3.51 -6.39
C LEU A 245 -18.28 -3.11 -6.52
N ASN A 246 -18.75 -2.24 -5.62
CA ASN A 246 -20.13 -1.76 -5.56
C ASN A 246 -21.21 -2.83 -5.30
N GLN A 247 -20.80 -4.04 -4.89
CA GLN A 247 -21.69 -5.14 -4.54
C GLN A 247 -21.70 -5.36 -3.01
N ASP A 248 -22.73 -6.05 -2.53
CA ASP A 248 -22.78 -6.59 -1.17
C ASP A 248 -22.08 -7.95 -1.14
N ILE A 249 -21.20 -8.15 -0.16
CA ILE A 249 -20.48 -9.40 0.07
C ILE A 249 -20.83 -9.97 1.45
N ASP A 250 -20.81 -11.28 1.60
CA ASP A 250 -20.96 -11.92 2.91
C ASP A 250 -19.59 -11.98 3.61
N VAL A 251 -19.40 -11.19 4.66
CA VAL A 251 -18.16 -11.16 5.44
C VAL A 251 -18.35 -12.02 6.68
N LYS A 252 -17.66 -13.15 6.71
CA LYS A 252 -17.62 -14.04 7.87
C LYS A 252 -16.51 -13.61 8.83
N VAL A 253 -16.88 -13.32 10.06
CA VAL A 253 -15.94 -12.94 11.12
C VAL A 253 -16.15 -13.75 12.40
N LEU A 254 -15.10 -13.89 13.20
CA LEU A 254 -15.19 -14.35 14.58
C LEU A 254 -15.16 -13.13 15.51
N ARG A 255 -16.26 -12.92 16.25
CA ARG A 255 -16.39 -11.87 17.25
C ARG A 255 -16.55 -12.50 18.63
N ARG A 256 -15.53 -12.37 19.47
CA ARG A 256 -15.54 -12.91 20.85
C ARG A 256 -15.92 -14.41 20.90
N GLY A 257 -15.41 -15.18 19.94
CA GLY A 257 -15.68 -16.62 19.82
C GLY A 257 -16.98 -17.01 19.12
N LEU A 258 -17.82 -16.04 18.73
CA LEU A 258 -19.03 -16.29 17.93
C LEU A 258 -18.75 -16.00 16.45
N GLU A 259 -19.06 -16.96 15.58
CA GLU A 259 -19.03 -16.75 14.14
C GLU A 259 -20.24 -15.93 13.70
N LEU A 260 -20.01 -14.85 12.97
CA LEU A 260 -21.02 -13.97 12.40
C LEU A 260 -20.83 -13.93 10.88
N ALA A 261 -21.93 -13.94 10.15
CA ALA A 261 -21.99 -13.69 8.70
C ALA A 261 -22.73 -12.36 8.49
N LEU A 262 -22.08 -11.39 7.85
CA LEU A 262 -22.55 -10.01 7.77
C LEU A 262 -22.46 -9.53 6.32
N SER A 263 -23.59 -9.07 5.77
CA SER A 263 -23.64 -8.49 4.43
C SER A 263 -23.07 -7.06 4.45
N VAL A 264 -21.89 -6.87 3.85
CA VAL A 264 -21.17 -5.58 3.82
C VAL A 264 -21.03 -5.09 2.40
N LYS A 265 -21.31 -3.81 2.17
CA LYS A 265 -21.16 -3.19 0.85
C LYS A 265 -19.71 -2.82 0.57
N VAL A 266 -19.18 -3.30 -0.56
CA VAL A 266 -17.88 -2.86 -1.08
C VAL A 266 -18.04 -1.55 -1.83
N SER A 267 -17.22 -0.55 -1.50
CA SER A 267 -17.18 0.76 -2.16
C SER A 267 -15.92 0.88 -3.03
N ASP A 268 -15.96 1.74 -4.05
CA ASP A 268 -14.78 2.12 -4.81
C ASP A 268 -13.92 3.13 -4.03
N LEU A 269 -12.63 2.84 -3.90
CA LEU A 269 -11.66 3.76 -3.30
C LEU A 269 -11.52 5.05 -4.10
N ASN A 270 -11.71 5.02 -5.42
CA ASN A 270 -11.65 6.21 -6.26
C ASN A 270 -12.78 7.20 -5.93
N ASP A 271 -13.98 6.70 -5.63
CA ASP A 271 -15.15 7.53 -5.32
C ASP A 271 -15.02 8.27 -3.99
N ILE A 272 -14.23 7.73 -3.06
CA ILE A 272 -13.99 8.30 -1.72
C ILE A 272 -12.61 8.95 -1.58
N SER A 273 -11.86 9.04 -2.68
CA SER A 273 -10.56 9.71 -2.73
C SER A 273 -10.69 11.12 -3.31
N PRO A 274 -9.89 12.10 -2.85
CA PRO A 274 -9.95 13.45 -3.42
C PRO A 274 -9.46 13.44 -4.87
N THR A 275 -10.25 13.99 -5.77
CA THR A 275 -9.93 14.10 -7.21
C THR A 275 -9.56 15.52 -7.64
N SER A 276 -9.70 16.49 -6.74
CA SER A 276 -9.39 17.89 -6.98
C SER A 276 -8.87 18.56 -5.73
N LEU A 277 -8.15 19.66 -5.93
CA LEU A 277 -7.67 20.56 -4.88
C LEU A 277 -8.14 21.98 -5.19
N LEU A 278 -8.37 22.75 -4.14
CA LEU A 278 -8.64 24.18 -4.19
C LEU A 278 -7.42 24.92 -3.63
N LYS A 279 -6.95 25.94 -4.36
CA LYS A 279 -5.97 26.90 -3.86
C LYS A 279 -6.64 28.24 -3.64
N PHE A 280 -6.50 28.79 -2.45
CA PHE A 280 -7.02 30.11 -2.10
C PHE A 280 -6.10 30.76 -1.09
N ASP A 281 -5.68 32.01 -1.36
CA ASP A 281 -4.86 32.82 -0.46
C ASP A 281 -3.60 32.09 0.06
N GLY A 282 -2.93 31.36 -0.85
CA GLY A 282 -1.76 30.52 -0.54
C GLY A 282 -2.07 29.19 0.16
N GLY A 283 -3.29 28.99 0.65
CA GLY A 283 -3.76 27.76 1.26
C GLY A 283 -4.09 26.70 0.21
N THR A 284 -4.01 25.42 0.61
CA THR A 284 -4.42 24.27 -0.20
C THR A 284 -5.44 23.44 0.55
N PHE A 285 -6.55 23.12 -0.12
CA PHE A 285 -7.68 22.41 0.44
C PHE A 285 -8.09 21.27 -0.48
N HIS A 286 -8.60 20.18 0.09
CA HIS A 286 -9.23 19.10 -0.66
C HIS A 286 -10.26 18.39 0.22
N ASN A 287 -11.12 17.54 -0.36
CA ASN A 287 -12.00 16.69 0.45
C ASN A 287 -11.18 15.85 1.43
N LEU A 288 -11.67 15.61 2.64
CA LEU A 288 -10.96 14.75 3.61
C LEU A 288 -10.72 13.38 2.99
N SER A 289 -9.45 13.00 2.79
CA SER A 289 -9.08 11.75 2.13
C SER A 289 -9.28 10.55 3.05
N TYR A 290 -9.34 9.34 2.49
CA TYR A 290 -9.37 8.12 3.31
C TYR A 290 -8.14 8.01 4.22
N GLN A 291 -6.94 8.33 3.72
CA GLN A 291 -5.72 8.34 4.52
C GLN A 291 -5.85 9.24 5.77
N GLN A 292 -6.31 10.49 5.60
CA GLN A 292 -6.47 11.42 6.71
C GLN A 292 -7.64 11.06 7.62
N ALA A 293 -8.78 10.65 7.06
CA ALA A 293 -9.93 10.18 7.83
C ALA A 293 -9.56 9.03 8.78
N ARG A 294 -8.70 8.11 8.33
CA ARG A 294 -8.16 7.03 9.16
C ARG A 294 -7.28 7.56 10.29
N HIS A 295 -6.41 8.53 10.02
CA HIS A 295 -5.52 9.11 11.03
C HIS A 295 -6.27 9.85 12.14
N PHE A 296 -7.32 10.58 11.78
CA PHE A 296 -8.12 11.37 12.72
C PHE A 296 -9.33 10.62 13.28
N ASN A 297 -9.56 9.37 12.83
CA ASN A 297 -10.76 8.59 13.15
C ASN A 297 -12.04 9.40 12.90
N LYS A 298 -12.16 9.93 11.68
CA LYS A 298 -13.28 10.76 11.22
C LYS A 298 -14.01 10.07 10.05
N PRO A 299 -15.31 10.35 9.85
CA PRO A 299 -15.97 9.96 8.60
C PRO A 299 -15.29 10.65 7.42
N ILE A 300 -15.27 10.01 6.24
CA ILE A 300 -14.74 10.59 4.99
C ILE A 300 -15.74 11.63 4.47
N LYS A 301 -15.76 12.80 5.10
CA LYS A 301 -16.65 13.93 4.82
C LYS A 301 -15.95 15.24 5.19
N GLY A 302 -16.32 16.31 4.50
CA GLY A 302 -15.81 17.65 4.75
C GLY A 302 -14.52 17.97 4.01
N VAL A 303 -13.90 19.07 4.39
CA VAL A 303 -12.71 19.64 3.76
C VAL A 303 -11.52 19.48 4.71
N PHE A 304 -10.37 19.09 4.15
CA PHE A 304 -9.08 19.03 4.83
C PHE A 304 -8.20 20.20 4.40
N VAL A 305 -7.57 20.85 5.36
CA VAL A 305 -6.63 21.96 5.15
C VAL A 305 -5.22 21.40 5.02
N ALA A 306 -4.85 21.00 3.80
CA ALA A 306 -3.53 20.44 3.50
C ALA A 306 -2.40 21.46 3.71
N ASN A 307 -2.67 22.75 3.45
CA ASN A 307 -1.75 23.82 3.78
C ASN A 307 -2.54 25.05 4.25
N SER A 308 -2.32 25.50 5.48
CA SER A 308 -2.90 26.74 6.00
C SER A 308 -1.99 27.92 5.63
N ALA A 309 -2.51 28.91 4.89
CA ALA A 309 -1.76 30.13 4.59
C ALA A 309 -2.69 31.34 4.53
N GLY A 310 -2.11 32.53 4.36
CA GLY A 310 -2.85 33.78 4.25
C GLY A 310 -3.80 34.00 5.44
N SER A 311 -5.03 34.37 5.11
CA SER A 311 -6.16 34.59 6.02
C SER A 311 -6.44 33.42 6.97
N PHE A 312 -6.26 32.17 6.54
CA PHE A 312 -6.46 30.99 7.40
C PHE A 312 -5.39 30.92 8.49
N ARG A 313 -4.13 31.18 8.14
CA ARG A 313 -3.04 31.23 9.12
C ARG A 313 -3.19 32.41 10.07
N GLN A 314 -3.63 33.57 9.58
CA GLN A 314 -3.92 34.74 10.41
C GLN A 314 -5.09 34.49 11.38
N ALA A 315 -6.09 33.71 10.96
CA ALA A 315 -7.20 33.27 11.80
C ALA A 315 -6.83 32.13 12.78
N GLY A 316 -5.57 31.69 12.80
CA GLY A 316 -5.10 30.64 13.72
C GLY A 316 -5.46 29.22 13.31
N VAL A 317 -5.86 28.98 12.05
CA VAL A 317 -6.13 27.63 11.55
C VAL A 317 -4.81 26.86 11.42
N PRO A 318 -4.63 25.71 12.11
CA PRO A 318 -3.38 24.97 12.04
C PRO A 318 -3.18 24.33 10.67
N HIS A 319 -1.92 24.01 10.34
CA HIS A 319 -1.61 23.20 9.16
C HIS A 319 -2.06 21.74 9.39
N GLU A 320 -2.54 21.07 8.34
CA GLU A 320 -2.91 19.64 8.32
C GLU A 320 -4.05 19.26 9.28
N VAL A 321 -5.19 19.97 9.18
CA VAL A 321 -6.40 19.76 10.01
C VAL A 321 -7.63 19.49 9.16
#